data_AF-A0A317VAH5-F1
#
_entry.id   AF-A0A317VAH5-F1
#
_cell.length_a   1.000
_cell.length_b   1.000
_cell.length_c   1.000
_cell.angle_alpha   90.00
_cell.angle_beta   90.00
_cell.angle_gamma   90.00
#
_symmetry.space_group_name_H-M   'P 1'
#
loop_
_entity.id
_entity.type
_entity.pdbx_description
1 polymer ?
#
loop_
_entity_poly.entity_id
_entity_poly.type
_entity_poly.pdbx_seq_one_letter_code
_entity_poly.pdbx_strand_id
1 'polypeptide(L)'
;MAITYALMQRLEELTDAEPDRVQILKKARVTSINKSGNNVTGVTYEYNGETHTAEGVVVLATGGYAADFGDGSLLKQHRPDTFGLSSTNGTHATGDGQKMLMEIGANGIDMDKVQVHPTGLVDPKDPTAKFKFLAAEALRGEGGLLLNSDGQRFSDELGHRDYVSGQMWKEKEKGKWPIRLVLNSKASNVLDFHTRHYSGRGLMKKMTGKELAKEIGCGEAALQKTFDDYNLIADGKKKDPWNKRFFHNLPFSIDDTFHVALMEPVLHFTMGGIEINEHAEVLNSEQQPFDGLYACGELAGGVHGANRLGGSSLLGCVVYGRVAGDRASQYLFQKLLSGGASTAAQRLGQISLHIDPATPGKFSVEWAGSGGGQVAAGAGTPAASAQPAKSAATPAGAAETAKPKEPAKFSIPEKEYSMEEVAKHNKKEDLWIVVKGVVLDVTNWLDEHPGGANALFNFMGRDATEEFAMLHDDEVIPKYAAHIVIGRVKGQTPSLEL
;
A
#
# COMPACT_ATOMS: atom_id res chain seq x y z
N MET A 1 1.94 -2.00 -7.77
CA MET A 1 0.93 -2.85 -7.10
C MET A 1 1.35 -4.31 -6.98
N ALA A 2 2.22 -4.84 -7.85
CA ALA A 2 2.63 -6.25 -7.80
C ALA A 2 3.18 -6.70 -6.44
N ILE A 3 4.08 -5.92 -5.80
CA ILE A 3 4.67 -6.30 -4.50
C ILE A 3 3.61 -6.37 -3.40
N THR A 4 2.76 -5.35 -3.28
CA THR A 4 1.74 -5.28 -2.22
C THR A 4 0.70 -6.39 -2.37
N TYR A 5 0.24 -6.64 -3.61
CA TYR A 5 -0.71 -7.71 -3.88
C TYR A 5 -0.12 -9.09 -3.57
N ALA A 6 1.11 -9.37 -4.02
CA ALA A 6 1.79 -10.62 -3.74
C ALA A 6 1.97 -10.87 -2.23
N LEU A 7 2.31 -9.83 -1.45
CA LEU A 7 2.45 -9.95 0.00
C LEU A 7 1.09 -10.18 0.69
N MET A 8 0.04 -9.48 0.27
CA MET A 8 -1.31 -9.67 0.81
C MET A 8 -1.85 -11.06 0.51
N GLN A 9 -1.77 -11.49 -0.76
CA GLN A 9 -2.19 -12.82 -1.19
C GLN A 9 -1.45 -13.89 -0.40
N ARG A 10 -0.13 -13.75 -0.23
CA ARG A 10 0.65 -14.71 0.55
C ARG A 10 0.24 -14.77 2.02
N LEU A 11 -0.09 -13.62 2.64
CA LEU A 11 -0.53 -13.59 4.04
C LEU A 11 -1.91 -14.24 4.20
N GLU A 12 -2.81 -14.03 3.25
CA GLU A 12 -4.13 -14.68 3.23
C GLU A 12 -4.00 -16.20 3.03
N GLU A 13 -3.19 -16.65 2.07
CA GLU A 13 -2.88 -18.08 1.89
C GLU A 13 -2.35 -18.72 3.17
N LEU A 14 -1.48 -18.04 3.91
CA LEU A 14 -0.95 -18.52 5.18
C LEU A 14 -2.02 -18.56 6.26
N THR A 15 -2.95 -17.60 6.27
CA THR A 15 -4.08 -17.59 7.21
C THR A 15 -5.02 -18.76 6.93
N ASP A 16 -5.24 -19.09 5.66
CA ASP A 16 -6.11 -20.20 5.26
C ASP A 16 -5.46 -21.57 5.49
N ALA A 17 -4.17 -21.71 5.15
CA ALA A 17 -3.44 -22.98 5.25
C ALA A 17 -2.95 -23.27 6.69
N GLU A 18 -2.66 -22.22 7.47
CA GLU A 18 -2.06 -22.32 8.81
C GLU A 18 -2.74 -21.38 9.83
N PRO A 19 -4.07 -21.50 10.06
CA PRO A 19 -4.86 -20.57 10.88
C PRO A 19 -4.44 -20.51 12.36
N ASP A 20 -3.77 -21.56 12.85
CA ASP A 20 -3.22 -21.60 14.21
C ASP A 20 -1.89 -20.83 14.33
N ARG A 21 -1.27 -20.47 13.20
CA ARG A 21 0.02 -19.77 13.14
C ARG A 21 -0.10 -18.33 12.68
N VAL A 22 -1.01 -18.04 11.75
CA VAL A 22 -1.21 -16.71 11.18
C VAL A 22 -2.68 -16.37 11.18
N GLN A 23 -3.03 -15.21 11.73
CA GLN A 23 -4.39 -14.69 11.75
C GLN A 23 -4.40 -13.23 11.31
N ILE A 24 -5.40 -12.86 10.51
CA ILE A 24 -5.66 -11.48 10.11
C ILE A 24 -7.00 -11.05 10.70
N LEU A 25 -6.95 -10.08 11.61
CA LEU A 25 -8.14 -9.44 12.17
C LEU A 25 -8.38 -8.10 11.46
N LYS A 26 -9.34 -8.08 10.54
CA LYS A 26 -9.79 -6.84 9.88
C LYS A 26 -10.74 -6.08 10.80
N LYS A 27 -10.84 -4.75 10.62
CA LYS A 27 -11.68 -3.87 11.45
C LYS A 27 -11.32 -3.95 12.95
N ALA A 28 -10.08 -4.31 13.26
CA ALA A 28 -9.50 -4.28 14.59
C ALA A 28 -8.55 -3.07 14.67
N ARG A 29 -8.81 -2.13 15.58
CA ARG A 29 -7.99 -0.92 15.75
C ARG A 29 -7.17 -1.02 17.01
N VAL A 30 -5.85 -1.12 16.89
CA VAL A 30 -4.95 -0.99 18.04
C VAL A 30 -5.06 0.43 18.60
N THR A 31 -5.29 0.53 19.91
CA THR A 31 -5.51 1.81 20.62
C THR A 31 -4.42 2.12 21.64
N SER A 32 -3.68 1.12 22.13
CA SER A 32 -2.53 1.35 23.02
C SER A 32 -1.51 0.22 22.98
N ILE A 33 -0.27 0.57 23.38
CA ILE A 33 0.83 -0.37 23.60
C ILE A 33 0.92 -0.67 25.10
N ASN A 34 0.85 -1.95 25.45
CA ASN A 34 0.91 -2.40 26.83
C ASN A 34 2.37 -2.63 27.22
N LYS A 35 2.82 -2.07 28.36
CA LYS A 35 4.20 -2.21 28.82
C LYS A 35 4.34 -2.22 30.34
N SER A 36 5.42 -2.82 30.81
CA SER A 36 5.91 -2.74 32.20
C SER A 36 7.36 -2.26 32.20
N GLY A 37 7.61 -1.04 32.67
CA GLY A 37 8.91 -0.39 32.51
C GLY A 37 9.26 -0.18 31.04
N ASN A 38 10.44 -0.66 30.62
CA ASN A 38 10.91 -0.62 29.23
C ASN A 38 10.47 -1.84 28.40
N ASN A 39 9.80 -2.81 29.02
CA ASN A 39 9.40 -4.04 28.37
C ASN A 39 7.95 -3.97 27.88
N VAL A 40 7.76 -4.06 26.55
CA VAL A 40 6.46 -4.16 25.91
C VAL A 40 5.93 -5.58 26.03
N THR A 41 4.66 -5.69 26.39
CA THR A 41 4.00 -6.96 26.69
C THR A 41 2.86 -7.28 25.73
N GLY A 42 2.48 -6.35 24.86
CA GLY A 42 1.41 -6.56 23.90
C GLY A 42 0.72 -5.26 23.49
N VAL A 43 -0.50 -5.40 22.98
CA VAL A 43 -1.35 -4.28 22.55
C VAL A 43 -2.76 -4.41 23.10
N THR A 44 -3.43 -3.27 23.28
CA THR A 44 -4.88 -3.20 23.45
C THR A 44 -5.51 -2.75 22.13
N TYR A 45 -6.62 -3.37 21.74
CA TYR A 45 -7.30 -3.06 20.49
C TYR A 45 -8.82 -3.12 20.63
N GLU A 46 -9.51 -2.35 19.79
CA GLU A 46 -10.97 -2.39 19.65
C GLU A 46 -11.35 -3.30 18.50
N TYR A 47 -12.31 -4.20 18.75
CA TYR A 47 -12.86 -5.10 17.75
C TYR A 47 -14.33 -5.40 18.06
N ASN A 48 -15.20 -5.23 17.07
CA ASN A 48 -16.67 -5.37 17.22
C ASN A 48 -17.29 -4.53 18.36
N GLY A 49 -16.73 -3.36 18.64
CA GLY A 49 -17.20 -2.46 19.71
C GLY A 49 -16.75 -2.86 21.12
N GLU A 50 -15.91 -3.89 21.24
CA GLU A 50 -15.35 -4.36 22.50
C GLU A 50 -13.84 -4.11 22.56
N THR A 51 -13.31 -3.97 23.77
CA THR A 51 -11.87 -3.84 24.03
C THR A 51 -11.26 -5.21 24.29
N HIS A 52 -10.17 -5.50 23.58
CA HIS A 52 -9.43 -6.76 23.64
C HIS A 52 -7.94 -6.49 23.89
N THR A 53 -7.23 -7.52 24.36
CA THR A 53 -5.79 -7.49 24.56
C THR A 53 -5.14 -8.64 23.80
N ALA A 54 -4.01 -8.35 23.14
CA ALA A 54 -3.13 -9.37 22.57
C ALA A 54 -1.76 -9.26 23.25
N GLU A 55 -1.27 -10.34 23.85
CA GLU A 55 0.01 -10.39 24.53
C GLU A 55 1.11 -10.91 23.60
N GLY A 56 2.32 -10.35 23.72
CA GLY A 56 3.48 -10.79 22.97
C GLY A 56 4.39 -9.65 22.54
N VAL A 57 5.32 -10.01 21.65
CA VAL A 57 6.17 -9.05 20.94
C VAL A 57 5.33 -8.27 19.94
N VAL A 58 5.59 -6.97 19.82
CA VAL A 58 4.82 -6.07 18.97
C VAL A 58 5.69 -5.55 17.82
N VAL A 59 5.19 -5.69 16.59
CA VAL A 59 5.75 -5.06 15.39
C VAL A 59 4.71 -4.10 14.83
N LEU A 60 4.98 -2.80 14.81
CA LEU A 60 4.09 -1.81 14.19
C LEU A 60 4.50 -1.51 12.75
N ALA A 61 3.50 -1.46 11.86
CA ALA A 61 3.64 -1.18 10.44
C ALA A 61 2.49 -0.28 9.93
N THR A 62 2.16 0.77 10.68
CA THR A 62 0.91 1.55 10.53
C THR A 62 0.96 2.64 9.45
N GLY A 63 2.07 2.77 8.72
CA GLY A 63 2.23 3.82 7.71
C GLY A 63 2.51 5.22 8.29
N GLY A 64 2.36 6.24 7.44
CA GLY A 64 2.69 7.64 7.75
C GLY A 64 1.54 8.49 8.29
N TYR A 65 1.77 9.81 8.29
CA TYR A 65 0.83 10.83 8.78
C TYR A 65 0.50 11.93 7.74
N ALA A 66 0.71 11.66 6.44
CA ALA A 66 0.43 12.62 5.37
C ALA A 66 -1.07 12.83 5.06
N ALA A 67 -1.97 12.14 5.77
CA ALA A 67 -3.42 12.40 5.76
C ALA A 67 -3.94 12.85 7.14
N ASP A 68 -3.05 13.17 8.09
CA ASP A 68 -3.42 13.59 9.44
C ASP A 68 -3.91 15.04 9.46
N PHE A 69 -5.18 15.26 9.15
CA PHE A 69 -5.82 16.60 9.13
C PHE A 69 -6.70 16.88 10.35
N GLY A 70 -6.70 15.98 11.33
CA GLY A 70 -7.55 16.05 12.51
C GLY A 70 -6.98 16.92 13.65
N ASP A 71 -7.68 16.87 14.77
CA ASP A 71 -7.21 17.45 16.02
C ASP A 71 -5.99 16.67 16.54
N GLY A 72 -4.99 17.39 17.09
CA GLY A 72 -3.72 16.77 17.47
C GLY A 72 -2.85 16.33 16.28
N SER A 73 -3.12 16.86 15.07
CA SER A 73 -2.38 16.51 13.85
C SER A 73 -0.86 16.70 13.98
N LEU A 74 -0.10 15.64 13.73
CA LEU A 74 1.37 15.68 13.61
C LEU A 74 1.79 16.56 12.43
N LEU A 75 1.04 16.53 11.33
CA LEU A 75 1.29 17.39 10.18
C LEU A 75 1.15 18.87 10.56
N LYS A 76 0.11 19.25 11.31
CA LYS A 76 -0.10 20.63 11.78
C LYS A 76 0.98 21.07 12.77
N GLN A 77 1.42 20.16 13.64
CA GLN A 77 2.46 20.44 14.62
C GLN A 77 3.84 20.65 13.98
N HIS A 78 4.22 19.79 13.03
CA HIS A 78 5.58 19.78 12.48
C HIS A 78 5.73 20.49 11.13
N ARG A 79 4.65 20.57 10.32
CA ARG A 79 4.64 21.18 8.98
C ARG A 79 3.37 21.99 8.69
N PRO A 80 3.07 23.02 9.52
CA PRO A 80 1.89 23.86 9.34
C PRO A 80 1.84 24.56 7.98
N ASP A 81 3.00 24.80 7.34
CA ASP A 81 3.14 25.37 5.99
C ASP A 81 2.51 24.52 4.89
N THR A 82 2.39 23.20 5.09
CA THR A 82 1.84 22.26 4.10
C THR A 82 0.47 21.70 4.46
N PHE A 83 -0.05 22.00 5.66
CA PHE A 83 -1.31 21.45 6.18
C PHE A 83 -2.51 21.68 5.24
N GLY A 84 -2.51 22.82 4.52
CA GLY A 84 -3.56 23.17 3.56
C GLY A 84 -3.55 22.37 2.25
N LEU A 85 -2.46 21.65 1.93
CA LEU A 85 -2.34 20.91 0.66
C LEU A 85 -3.23 19.68 0.62
N SER A 86 -3.63 19.28 -0.59
CA SER A 86 -4.27 17.98 -0.86
C SER A 86 -3.28 16.84 -0.61
N SER A 87 -3.76 15.61 -0.39
CA SER A 87 -2.93 14.43 -0.17
C SER A 87 -3.20 13.34 -1.21
N THR A 88 -2.20 12.50 -1.45
CA THR A 88 -2.32 11.28 -2.27
C THR A 88 -2.49 10.01 -1.43
N ASN A 89 -2.54 10.17 -0.11
CA ASN A 89 -2.67 9.08 0.83
C ASN A 89 -4.12 8.65 0.99
N GLY A 90 -4.31 7.41 1.46
CA GLY A 90 -5.60 7.00 2.01
C GLY A 90 -5.92 7.78 3.28
N THR A 91 -7.22 7.90 3.59
CA THR A 91 -7.73 8.60 4.79
C THR A 91 -7.24 8.00 6.11
N HIS A 92 -6.70 6.78 6.08
CA HIS A 92 -6.17 6.05 7.23
C HIS A 92 -4.73 6.43 7.61
N ALA A 93 -4.01 7.20 6.79
CA ALA A 93 -2.62 7.60 7.08
C ALA A 93 -2.56 8.80 8.05
N THR A 94 -3.07 8.61 9.26
CA THR A 94 -3.32 9.65 10.27
C THR A 94 -2.29 9.70 11.41
N GLY A 95 -1.22 8.92 11.31
CA GLY A 95 -0.15 8.92 12.31
C GLY A 95 -0.48 8.23 13.63
N ASP A 96 -1.50 7.35 13.66
CA ASP A 96 -1.97 6.72 14.90
C ASP A 96 -0.84 5.92 15.60
N GLY A 97 -0.03 5.17 14.84
CA GLY A 97 1.11 4.43 15.39
C GLY A 97 2.21 5.34 15.94
N GLN A 98 2.52 6.45 15.26
CA GLN A 98 3.48 7.45 15.72
C GLN A 98 3.00 8.04 17.05
N LYS A 99 1.74 8.47 17.13
CA LYS A 99 1.14 9.05 18.33
C LYS A 99 1.19 8.07 19.51
N MET A 100 0.76 6.82 19.30
CA MET A 100 0.80 5.77 20.34
C MET A 100 2.22 5.50 20.84
N LEU A 101 3.20 5.45 19.94
CA LEU A 101 4.59 5.18 20.30
C LEU A 101 5.23 6.36 21.04
N MET A 102 4.97 7.59 20.60
CA MET A 102 5.44 8.79 21.30
C MET A 102 4.85 8.91 22.71
N GLU A 103 3.58 8.52 22.89
CA GLU A 103 2.92 8.53 24.20
C GLU A 103 3.61 7.61 25.23
N ILE A 104 4.16 6.47 24.79
CA ILE A 104 4.91 5.57 25.67
C ILE A 104 6.40 5.93 25.83
N GLY A 105 6.84 7.04 25.22
CA GLY A 105 8.21 7.55 25.32
C GLY A 105 9.16 7.17 24.18
N ALA A 106 8.63 6.68 23.04
CA ALA A 106 9.44 6.48 21.84
C ALA A 106 9.87 7.81 21.22
N ASN A 107 11.08 7.86 20.67
CA ASN A 107 11.59 9.06 20.05
C ASN A 107 11.02 9.26 18.64
N GLY A 108 10.61 10.49 18.34
CA GLY A 108 10.30 10.93 16.99
C GLY A 108 11.53 11.58 16.36
N ILE A 109 11.91 11.15 15.15
CA ILE A 109 13.02 11.73 14.40
C ILE A 109 12.52 12.32 13.08
N ASP A 110 13.10 13.45 12.68
CA ASP A 110 12.84 14.08 11.38
C ASP A 110 11.35 14.38 11.12
N MET A 111 10.54 14.62 12.16
CA MET A 111 9.07 14.77 12.05
C MET A 111 8.62 15.91 11.14
N ASP A 112 9.48 16.90 10.87
CA ASP A 112 9.24 17.98 9.91
C ASP A 112 9.52 17.57 8.45
N LYS A 113 10.17 16.43 8.21
CA LYS A 113 10.48 15.91 6.88
C LYS A 113 9.26 15.23 6.28
N VAL A 114 8.38 16.06 5.73
CA VAL A 114 7.20 15.65 4.95
C VAL A 114 7.41 16.05 3.49
N GLN A 115 7.27 15.07 2.59
CA GLN A 115 7.48 15.26 1.16
C GLN A 115 6.19 15.67 0.46
N VAL A 116 6.32 16.72 -0.34
CA VAL A 116 5.33 17.16 -1.31
C VAL A 116 5.71 16.62 -2.69
N HIS A 117 4.79 15.91 -3.33
CA HIS A 117 4.94 15.40 -4.68
C HIS A 117 4.43 16.44 -5.70
N PRO A 118 5.15 16.70 -6.81
CA PRO A 118 4.77 17.76 -7.74
C PRO A 118 3.54 17.44 -8.60
N THR A 119 3.23 16.16 -8.81
CA THR A 119 2.22 15.72 -9.79
C THR A 119 1.04 14.99 -9.13
N GLY A 120 0.25 15.69 -8.33
CA GLY A 120 -1.12 15.28 -8.00
C GLY A 120 -2.07 15.63 -9.13
N LEU A 121 -2.84 14.64 -9.61
CA LEU A 121 -3.82 14.82 -10.69
C LEU A 121 -5.00 15.64 -10.18
N VAL A 122 -5.26 16.77 -10.83
CA VAL A 122 -6.44 17.60 -10.57
C VAL A 122 -7.58 17.10 -11.43
N ASP A 123 -8.65 16.61 -10.80
CA ASP A 123 -9.90 16.30 -11.49
C ASP A 123 -10.58 17.62 -11.90
N PRO A 124 -10.85 17.86 -13.20
CA PRO A 124 -11.59 19.05 -13.62
C PRO A 124 -12.99 19.16 -13.02
N LYS A 125 -13.61 18.04 -12.60
CA LYS A 125 -14.95 18.00 -12.00
C LYS A 125 -14.94 18.32 -10.50
N ASP A 126 -13.84 18.03 -9.82
CA ASP A 126 -13.63 18.42 -8.42
C ASP A 126 -12.18 18.89 -8.19
N PRO A 127 -11.83 20.10 -8.65
CA PRO A 127 -10.47 20.62 -8.54
C PRO A 127 -10.02 20.81 -7.09
N THR A 128 -10.96 20.87 -6.14
CA THR A 128 -10.71 21.13 -4.71
C THR A 128 -10.62 19.86 -3.86
N ALA A 129 -10.72 18.68 -4.47
CA ALA A 129 -10.67 17.40 -3.76
C ALA A 129 -9.46 17.33 -2.82
N LYS A 130 -9.70 17.07 -1.52
CA LYS A 130 -8.64 16.94 -0.53
C LYS A 130 -7.73 15.73 -0.79
N PHE A 131 -8.26 14.69 -1.43
CA PHE A 131 -7.52 13.48 -1.78
C PHE A 131 -7.47 13.34 -3.30
N LYS A 132 -6.25 13.18 -3.84
CA LYS A 132 -6.00 13.20 -5.28
C LYS A 132 -5.22 11.98 -5.72
N PHE A 133 -5.47 11.55 -6.96
CA PHE A 133 -4.66 10.50 -7.56
C PHE A 133 -3.25 11.02 -7.85
N LEU A 134 -2.26 10.19 -7.55
CA LEU A 134 -0.89 10.48 -7.91
C LEU A 134 -0.65 10.17 -9.39
N ALA A 135 -0.15 11.14 -10.15
CA ALA A 135 0.44 10.86 -11.45
C ALA A 135 1.84 10.26 -11.24
N ALA A 136 2.07 9.06 -11.79
CA ALA A 136 3.34 8.35 -11.66
C ALA A 136 4.52 9.21 -12.13
N GLU A 137 5.62 9.18 -11.38
CA GLU A 137 6.86 9.89 -11.74
C GLU A 137 7.42 9.40 -13.08
N ALA A 138 7.14 8.15 -13.44
CA ALA A 138 7.44 7.56 -14.74
C ALA A 138 6.90 8.38 -15.92
N LEU A 139 5.77 9.09 -15.76
CA LEU A 139 5.25 9.95 -16.84
C LEU A 139 6.25 11.05 -17.22
N ARG A 140 6.93 11.66 -16.24
CA ARG A 140 8.03 12.61 -16.49
C ARG A 140 9.29 11.89 -16.93
N GLY A 141 9.58 10.73 -16.34
CA GLY A 141 10.70 9.84 -16.69
C GLY A 141 10.75 9.50 -18.17
N GLU A 142 9.61 9.14 -18.75
CA GLU A 142 9.43 8.79 -20.16
C GLU A 142 9.26 10.03 -21.07
N GLY A 143 9.66 11.22 -20.62
CA GLY A 143 9.71 12.41 -21.47
C GLY A 143 8.50 13.34 -21.38
N GLY A 144 7.59 13.13 -20.43
CA GLY A 144 6.51 14.08 -20.16
C GLY A 144 7.01 15.45 -19.72
N LEU A 145 6.47 16.50 -20.35
CA LEU A 145 6.82 17.90 -20.06
C LEU A 145 5.86 18.50 -19.05
N LEU A 146 6.36 19.40 -18.19
CA LEU A 146 5.53 20.29 -17.38
C LEU A 146 5.47 21.67 -18.04
N LEU A 147 4.27 22.07 -18.48
CA LEU A 147 4.01 23.35 -19.12
C LEU A 147 3.13 24.23 -18.23
N ASN A 148 3.47 25.50 -18.13
CA ASN A 148 2.64 26.50 -17.44
C ASN A 148 1.46 26.99 -18.31
N SER A 149 0.72 27.99 -17.83
CA SER A 149 -0.40 28.61 -18.55
C SER A 149 -0.02 29.31 -19.86
N ASP A 150 1.27 29.54 -20.11
CA ASP A 150 1.77 30.16 -21.34
C ASP A 150 2.30 29.11 -22.34
N GLY A 151 2.21 27.81 -22.01
CA GLY A 151 2.76 26.73 -22.83
C GLY A 151 4.28 26.65 -22.78
N GLN A 152 4.89 27.12 -21.69
CA GLN A 152 6.34 27.17 -21.51
C GLN A 152 6.80 26.17 -20.44
N ARG A 153 7.97 25.57 -20.67
CA ARG A 153 8.70 24.83 -19.63
C ARG A 153 9.21 25.81 -18.56
N PHE A 154 9.38 25.32 -17.33
CA PHE A 154 9.82 26.13 -16.20
C PHE A 154 10.80 25.41 -15.25
N SER A 155 11.14 24.14 -15.52
CA SER A 155 12.03 23.34 -14.67
C SER A 155 12.67 22.18 -15.44
N ASP A 156 13.68 21.53 -14.83
CA ASP A 156 13.98 20.13 -15.14
C ASP A 156 12.93 19.23 -14.48
N GLU A 157 12.11 18.59 -15.31
CA GLU A 157 11.03 17.70 -14.89
C GLU A 157 11.52 16.43 -14.17
N LEU A 158 12.82 16.12 -14.23
CA LEU A 158 13.45 14.99 -13.55
C LEU A 158 14.21 15.41 -12.28
N GLY A 159 14.13 16.68 -11.90
CA GLY A 159 14.68 17.15 -10.64
C GLY A 159 14.00 16.50 -9.42
N HIS A 160 14.61 16.67 -8.25
CA HIS A 160 14.03 16.19 -6.99
C HIS A 160 12.64 16.82 -6.74
N ARG A 161 11.80 16.11 -5.98
CA ARG A 161 10.38 16.47 -5.78
C ARG A 161 10.20 17.83 -5.11
N ASP A 162 11.08 18.17 -4.16
CA ASP A 162 11.16 19.48 -3.51
C ASP A 162 11.50 20.59 -4.52
N TYR A 163 12.49 20.36 -5.39
CA TYR A 163 12.85 21.28 -6.46
C TYR A 163 11.68 21.50 -7.43
N VAL A 164 11.09 20.44 -7.98
CA VAL A 164 10.01 20.56 -8.98
C VAL A 164 8.79 21.24 -8.37
N SER A 165 8.37 20.83 -7.16
CA SER A 165 7.25 21.48 -6.45
C SER A 165 7.55 22.95 -6.15
N GLY A 166 8.78 23.27 -5.75
CA GLY A 166 9.23 24.64 -5.54
C GLY A 166 9.21 25.50 -6.82
N GLN A 167 9.54 24.93 -7.98
CA GLN A 167 9.40 25.63 -9.27
C GLN A 167 7.94 25.85 -9.63
N MET A 168 7.05 24.90 -9.35
CA MET A 168 5.61 25.09 -9.54
C MET A 168 5.05 26.22 -8.67
N TRP A 169 5.52 26.38 -7.44
CA TRP A 169 5.12 27.51 -6.59
C TRP A 169 5.57 28.85 -7.15
N LYS A 170 6.79 28.95 -7.68
CA LYS A 170 7.27 30.16 -8.36
C LYS A 170 6.42 30.51 -9.58
N GLU A 171 5.95 29.52 -10.34
CA GLU A 171 5.03 29.77 -11.46
C GLU A 171 3.66 30.25 -10.96
N LYS A 172 3.14 29.67 -9.88
CA LYS A 172 1.90 30.12 -9.24
C LYS A 172 1.98 31.58 -8.76
N GLU A 173 3.09 31.97 -8.14
CA GLU A 173 3.35 33.36 -7.70
C GLU A 173 3.40 34.35 -8.88
N LYS A 174 3.88 33.91 -10.05
CA LYS A 174 3.87 34.70 -11.29
C LYS A 174 2.49 34.75 -11.97
N GLY A 175 1.47 34.11 -11.40
CA GLY A 175 0.15 33.96 -12.04
C GLY A 175 0.13 32.97 -13.21
N LYS A 176 1.17 32.13 -13.36
CA LYS A 176 1.32 31.19 -14.48
C LYS A 176 0.74 29.82 -14.16
N TRP A 177 -0.56 29.78 -13.87
CA TRP A 177 -1.32 28.59 -13.48
C TRP A 177 -2.53 28.40 -14.41
N PRO A 178 -2.98 27.18 -14.75
CA PRO A 178 -2.55 25.86 -14.23
C PRO A 178 -1.32 25.26 -14.91
N ILE A 179 -0.67 24.34 -14.20
CA ILE A 179 0.40 23.49 -14.73
C ILE A 179 -0.21 22.25 -15.39
N ARG A 180 0.31 21.91 -16.56
CA ARG A 180 -0.06 20.73 -17.35
C ARG A 180 1.12 19.78 -17.47
N LEU A 181 0.88 18.50 -17.21
CA LEU A 181 1.74 17.44 -17.72
C LEU A 181 1.33 17.11 -19.15
N VAL A 182 2.29 17.05 -20.06
CA VAL A 182 2.07 16.81 -21.49
C VAL A 182 2.95 15.64 -21.95
N LEU A 183 2.31 14.53 -22.34
CA LEU A 183 2.94 13.35 -22.90
C LEU A 183 2.67 13.31 -24.40
N ASN A 184 3.71 13.22 -25.23
CA ASN A 184 3.54 13.00 -26.67
C ASN A 184 3.13 11.53 -26.95
N SER A 185 2.86 11.21 -28.22
CA SER A 185 2.39 9.87 -28.58
C SER A 185 3.39 8.76 -28.23
N LYS A 186 4.69 9.02 -28.41
CA LYS A 186 5.77 8.07 -28.08
C LYS A 186 5.78 7.71 -26.59
N ALA A 187 5.80 8.72 -25.72
CA ALA A 187 5.76 8.52 -24.27
C ALA A 187 4.44 7.84 -23.85
N SER A 188 3.32 8.26 -24.45
CA SER A 188 2.01 7.67 -24.19
C SER A 188 1.95 6.18 -24.53
N ASN A 189 2.58 5.75 -25.64
CA ASN A 189 2.58 4.34 -26.04
C ASN A 189 3.41 3.48 -25.08
N VAL A 190 4.54 3.99 -24.58
CA VAL A 190 5.34 3.29 -23.55
C VAL A 190 4.55 3.15 -22.24
N LEU A 191 3.74 4.16 -21.92
CA LEU A 191 2.97 4.26 -20.68
C LEU A 191 1.48 3.98 -20.89
N ASP A 192 1.12 3.16 -21.88
CA ASP A 192 -0.26 2.95 -22.32
C ASP A 192 -1.22 2.61 -21.16
N PHE A 193 -0.78 1.74 -20.26
CA PHE A 193 -1.51 1.41 -19.03
C PHE A 193 -1.87 2.66 -18.21
N HIS A 194 -0.89 3.55 -17.98
CA HIS A 194 -1.10 4.76 -17.19
C HIS A 194 -2.02 5.74 -17.91
N THR A 195 -1.80 5.96 -19.21
CA THR A 195 -2.64 6.90 -19.98
C THR A 195 -4.08 6.42 -20.05
N ARG A 196 -4.33 5.13 -20.30
CA ARG A 196 -5.68 4.56 -20.26
C ARG A 196 -6.29 4.65 -18.87
N HIS A 197 -5.54 4.27 -17.84
CA HIS A 197 -6.02 4.31 -16.45
C HIS A 197 -6.42 5.73 -16.01
N TYR A 198 -5.60 6.75 -16.31
CA TYR A 198 -5.92 8.13 -15.95
C TYR A 198 -7.02 8.73 -16.83
N SER A 199 -7.09 8.36 -18.11
CA SER A 199 -8.16 8.81 -19.01
C SER A 199 -9.52 8.20 -18.69
N GLY A 200 -9.58 6.91 -18.35
CA GLY A 200 -10.82 6.24 -17.91
C GLY A 200 -11.42 6.89 -16.64
N ARG A 201 -10.56 7.46 -15.79
CA ARG A 201 -10.96 8.26 -14.61
C ARG A 201 -11.30 9.73 -14.92
N GLY A 202 -11.16 10.17 -16.16
CA GLY A 202 -11.37 11.57 -16.54
C GLY A 202 -10.30 12.54 -16.06
N LEU A 203 -9.15 12.04 -15.58
CA LEU A 203 -8.04 12.84 -15.04
C LEU A 203 -7.02 13.26 -16.12
N MET A 204 -7.09 12.63 -17.30
CA MET A 204 -6.18 12.85 -18.42
C MET A 204 -6.95 12.84 -19.75
N LYS A 205 -6.68 13.82 -20.62
CA LYS A 205 -7.36 13.99 -21.89
C LYS A 205 -6.39 13.80 -23.05
N LYS A 206 -6.82 13.05 -24.07
CA LYS A 206 -6.12 12.96 -25.36
C LYS A 206 -6.55 14.12 -26.27
N MET A 207 -5.60 14.78 -26.90
CA MET A 207 -5.83 15.90 -27.82
C MET A 207 -4.68 16.06 -28.82
N THR A 208 -4.92 16.76 -29.93
CA THR A 208 -3.87 17.18 -30.88
C THR A 208 -3.06 18.35 -30.31
N GLY A 209 -1.85 18.59 -30.83
CA GLY A 209 -1.07 19.75 -30.40
C GLY A 209 -1.74 21.10 -30.71
N LYS A 210 -2.56 21.17 -31.78
CA LYS A 210 -3.36 22.37 -32.10
C LYS A 210 -4.45 22.62 -31.08
N GLU A 211 -5.14 21.57 -30.64
CA GLU A 211 -6.12 21.67 -29.55
C GLU A 211 -5.43 22.06 -28.24
N LEU A 212 -4.25 21.51 -27.95
CA LEU A 212 -3.46 21.90 -26.77
C LEU A 212 -3.08 23.38 -26.81
N ALA A 213 -2.56 23.88 -27.94
CA ALA A 213 -2.23 25.29 -28.10
C ALA A 213 -3.44 26.21 -27.90
N LYS A 214 -4.61 25.79 -28.40
CA LYS A 214 -5.89 26.49 -28.21
C LYS A 214 -6.35 26.46 -26.76
N GLU A 215 -6.24 25.32 -26.07
CA GLU A 215 -6.65 25.15 -24.67
C GLU A 215 -5.74 25.94 -23.70
N ILE A 216 -4.45 26.07 -24.04
CA ILE A 216 -3.51 26.94 -23.30
C ILE A 216 -3.77 28.42 -23.62
N GLY A 217 -4.10 28.74 -24.88
CA GLY A 217 -4.26 30.11 -25.36
C GLY A 217 -2.95 30.78 -25.79
N CYS A 218 -1.86 30.02 -25.96
CA CYS A 218 -0.55 30.54 -26.36
C CYS A 218 -0.36 30.68 -27.88
N GLY A 219 -1.19 30.01 -28.68
CA GLY A 219 -1.09 29.96 -30.13
C GLY A 219 -0.11 28.90 -30.65
N GLU A 220 -0.39 28.36 -31.84
CA GLU A 220 0.34 27.21 -32.42
C GLU A 220 1.84 27.48 -32.55
N ALA A 221 2.22 28.65 -33.06
CA ALA A 221 3.63 29.01 -33.26
C ALA A 221 4.42 29.10 -31.95
N ALA A 222 3.80 29.58 -30.86
CA ALA A 222 4.47 29.68 -29.57
C ALA A 222 4.70 28.29 -28.95
N LEU A 223 3.71 27.40 -29.03
CA LEU A 223 3.84 26.03 -28.54
C LEU A 223 4.87 25.23 -29.37
N GLN A 224 4.82 25.34 -30.70
CA GLN A 224 5.82 24.71 -31.57
C GLN A 224 7.23 25.21 -31.23
N LYS A 225 7.40 26.50 -30.96
CA LYS A 225 8.68 27.05 -30.52
C LYS A 225 9.16 26.43 -29.20
N THR A 226 8.28 26.21 -28.22
CA THR A 226 8.63 25.50 -26.97
C THR A 226 9.17 24.10 -27.27
N PHE A 227 8.50 23.36 -28.17
CA PHE A 227 8.92 22.01 -28.57
C PHE A 227 10.22 22.00 -29.36
N ASP A 228 10.40 22.91 -30.32
CA ASP A 228 11.64 23.05 -31.09
C ASP A 228 12.82 23.39 -30.17
N ASP A 229 12.63 24.33 -29.24
CA ASP A 229 13.64 24.67 -28.24
C ASP A 229 14.01 23.46 -27.38
N TYR A 230 13.03 22.65 -26.98
CA TYR A 230 13.27 21.41 -26.22
C TYR A 230 14.00 20.34 -27.04
N ASN A 231 13.62 20.15 -28.31
CA ASN A 231 14.28 19.21 -29.22
C ASN A 231 15.75 19.61 -29.47
N LEU A 232 16.02 20.90 -29.69
CA LEU A 232 17.39 21.41 -29.86
C LEU A 232 18.23 21.23 -28.60
N ILE A 233 17.62 21.38 -27.43
CA ILE A 233 18.29 21.11 -26.15
C ILE A 233 18.66 19.64 -26.04
N ALA A 234 17.73 18.74 -26.33
CA ALA A 234 17.97 17.30 -26.25
C ALA A 234 19.00 16.80 -27.27
N ASP A 235 19.05 17.40 -28.45
CA ASP A 235 20.07 17.16 -29.48
C ASP A 235 21.47 17.72 -29.10
N GLY A 236 21.60 18.41 -27.96
CA GLY A 236 22.85 19.06 -27.54
C GLY A 236 23.20 20.33 -28.32
N LYS A 237 22.29 20.83 -29.17
CA LYS A 237 22.48 22.03 -29.99
C LYS A 237 22.19 23.32 -29.22
N LYS A 238 21.50 23.22 -28.08
CA LYS A 238 21.17 24.34 -27.19
C LYS A 238 21.37 23.92 -25.73
N LYS A 239 21.80 24.84 -24.87
CA LYS A 239 21.94 24.57 -23.44
C LYS A 239 20.57 24.63 -22.75
N ASP A 240 20.25 23.63 -21.91
CA ASP A 240 19.06 23.66 -21.08
C ASP A 240 19.18 24.72 -19.97
N PRO A 241 18.17 25.59 -19.77
CA PRO A 241 18.19 26.62 -18.72
C PRO A 241 18.27 26.06 -17.28
N TRP A 242 17.85 24.81 -17.08
CA TRP A 242 17.79 24.15 -15.78
C TRP A 242 18.83 23.03 -15.64
N ASN A 243 19.73 22.89 -16.61
CA ASN A 243 20.74 21.83 -16.69
C ASN A 243 20.17 20.40 -16.74
N LYS A 244 18.98 20.22 -17.33
CA LYS A 244 18.42 18.89 -17.62
C LYS A 244 19.40 18.04 -18.43
N ARG A 245 19.54 16.77 -18.05
CA ARG A 245 20.54 15.84 -18.63
C ARG A 245 19.95 14.66 -19.41
N PHE A 246 18.76 14.20 -19.02
CA PHE A 246 18.15 12.99 -19.57
C PHE A 246 16.89 13.35 -20.33
N PHE A 247 16.73 12.76 -21.52
CA PHE A 247 15.62 13.03 -22.42
C PHE A 247 15.14 11.71 -23.04
N HIS A 248 13.83 11.52 -23.11
CA HIS A 248 13.21 10.33 -23.69
C HIS A 248 12.07 10.73 -24.63
N ASN A 249 11.73 9.81 -25.54
CA ASN A 249 10.55 9.91 -26.41
C ASN A 249 10.47 11.21 -27.26
N LEU A 250 11.56 11.56 -27.93
CA LEU A 250 11.67 12.73 -28.82
C LEU A 250 11.40 12.38 -30.30
N PRO A 251 11.19 13.36 -31.19
CA PRO A 251 10.98 14.79 -30.90
C PRO A 251 9.55 15.09 -30.45
N PHE A 252 9.34 16.27 -29.86
CA PHE A 252 8.02 16.87 -29.70
C PHE A 252 7.65 17.66 -30.96
N SER A 253 6.39 17.59 -31.39
CA SER A 253 5.86 18.35 -32.53
C SER A 253 4.41 18.72 -32.28
N ILE A 254 3.97 19.91 -32.69
CA ILE A 254 2.57 20.31 -32.58
C ILE A 254 1.63 19.44 -33.45
N ASP A 255 2.18 18.77 -34.46
CA ASP A 255 1.43 17.84 -35.31
C ASP A 255 1.26 16.45 -34.66
N ASP A 256 1.79 16.24 -33.45
CA ASP A 256 1.59 15.02 -32.67
C ASP A 256 0.25 15.04 -31.89
N THR A 257 -0.11 13.89 -31.34
CA THR A 257 -1.16 13.73 -30.34
C THR A 257 -0.55 13.65 -28.95
N PHE A 258 -1.29 14.18 -27.98
CA PHE A 258 -0.84 14.34 -26.61
C PHE A 258 -1.86 13.79 -25.62
N HIS A 259 -1.36 13.21 -24.53
CA HIS A 259 -2.13 13.04 -23.30
C HIS A 259 -1.75 14.13 -22.31
N VAL A 260 -2.77 14.84 -21.82
CA VAL A 260 -2.60 16.05 -21.02
C VAL A 260 -3.40 15.94 -19.73
N ALA A 261 -2.79 16.30 -18.62
CA ALA A 261 -3.42 16.30 -17.30
C ALA A 261 -3.00 17.52 -16.48
N LEU A 262 -3.92 18.02 -15.65
CA LEU A 262 -3.66 19.14 -14.74
C LEU A 262 -2.97 18.65 -13.48
N MET A 263 -1.95 19.41 -13.04
CA MET A 263 -1.08 19.02 -11.93
C MET A 263 -1.08 20.06 -10.82
N GLU A 264 -1.02 19.58 -9.58
CA GLU A 264 -0.68 20.40 -8.42
C GLU A 264 0.25 19.66 -7.45
N PRO A 265 1.04 20.39 -6.63
CA PRO A 265 1.78 19.80 -5.54
C PRO A 265 0.85 19.25 -4.44
N VAL A 266 1.14 18.04 -3.96
CA VAL A 266 0.31 17.28 -3.01
C VAL A 266 1.16 16.60 -1.93
N LEU A 267 0.65 16.49 -0.71
CA LEU A 267 1.23 15.68 0.36
C LEU A 267 1.28 14.22 -0.08
N HIS A 268 2.41 13.56 0.18
CA HIS A 268 2.62 12.21 -0.33
C HIS A 268 3.27 11.25 0.64
N PHE A 269 4.34 11.65 1.35
CA PHE A 269 5.09 10.73 2.19
C PHE A 269 5.69 11.45 3.40
N THR A 270 5.71 10.81 4.56
CA THR A 270 6.36 11.31 5.77
C THR A 270 7.67 10.56 6.00
N MET A 271 8.81 11.22 5.79
CA MET A 271 10.12 10.63 6.04
C MET A 271 10.48 10.63 7.52
N GLY A 272 9.94 11.62 8.25
CA GLY A 272 9.93 11.61 9.70
C GLY A 272 9.05 10.50 10.26
N GLY A 273 9.41 10.00 11.43
CA GLY A 273 8.69 8.92 12.08
C GLY A 273 9.34 8.52 13.39
N ILE A 274 9.06 7.30 13.83
CA ILE A 274 9.64 6.74 15.04
C ILE A 274 11.08 6.31 14.78
N GLU A 275 11.98 6.72 15.67
CA GLU A 275 13.39 6.35 15.58
C GLU A 275 13.57 4.85 15.85
N ILE A 276 14.31 4.20 14.96
CA ILE A 276 14.68 2.79 15.04
C ILE A 276 16.18 2.62 14.85
N ASN A 277 16.75 1.58 15.44
CA ASN A 277 18.10 1.15 15.11
C ASN A 277 18.13 0.23 13.85
N GLU A 278 19.30 -0.28 13.49
CA GLU A 278 19.50 -1.20 12.37
C GLU A 278 18.83 -2.58 12.54
N HIS A 279 18.27 -2.85 13.72
CA HIS A 279 17.49 -4.03 14.05
C HIS A 279 15.98 -3.77 14.07
N ALA A 280 15.55 -2.59 13.63
CA ALA A 280 14.16 -2.13 13.65
C ALA A 280 13.55 -2.05 15.06
N GLU A 281 14.38 -2.02 16.11
CA GLU A 281 13.94 -1.83 17.49
C GLU A 281 13.62 -0.35 17.72
N VAL A 282 12.48 -0.08 18.36
CA VAL A 282 12.05 1.29 18.65
C VAL A 282 12.91 1.87 19.77
N LEU A 283 13.47 3.07 19.56
CA LEU A 283 14.31 3.75 20.55
C LEU A 283 13.48 4.70 21.43
N ASN A 284 13.78 4.71 22.73
CA ASN A 284 13.22 5.64 23.70
C ASN A 284 14.02 6.95 23.78
N SER A 285 13.60 7.89 24.62
CA SER A 285 14.28 9.18 24.82
C SER A 285 15.72 9.09 25.32
N GLU A 286 16.13 7.96 25.89
CA GLU A 286 17.50 7.67 26.35
C GLU A 286 18.34 6.94 25.29
N GLN A 287 17.85 6.85 24.05
CA GLN A 287 18.47 6.11 22.94
C GLN A 287 18.65 4.61 23.25
N GLN A 288 17.80 4.06 24.10
CA GLN A 288 17.76 2.63 24.40
C GLN A 288 16.56 1.98 23.70
N PRO A 289 16.70 0.75 23.18
CA PRO A 289 15.59 0.04 22.58
C PRO A 289 14.57 -0.37 23.65
N PHE A 290 13.28 -0.32 23.30
CA PHE A 290 12.23 -0.99 24.08
C PHE A 290 12.36 -2.51 23.93
N ASP A 291 12.21 -3.27 25.02
CA ASP A 291 12.22 -4.73 24.93
C ASP A 291 10.92 -5.22 24.29
N GLY A 292 11.02 -6.00 23.21
CA GLY A 292 9.87 -6.61 22.55
C GLY A 292 9.06 -5.67 21.65
N LEU A 293 9.63 -4.55 21.19
CA LEU A 293 8.95 -3.58 20.34
C LEU A 293 9.76 -3.19 19.11
N TYR A 294 9.12 -3.32 17.94
CA TYR A 294 9.72 -3.05 16.64
C TYR A 294 8.81 -2.18 15.77
N ALA A 295 9.38 -1.41 14.85
CA ALA A 295 8.65 -0.61 13.89
C ALA A 295 9.27 -0.67 12.48
N CYS A 296 8.44 -0.61 11.45
CA CYS A 296 8.89 -0.67 10.07
C CYS A 296 7.98 0.09 9.08
N GLY A 297 8.47 0.26 7.85
CA GLY A 297 7.77 1.02 6.82
C GLY A 297 7.79 2.52 7.08
N GLU A 298 6.79 3.24 6.57
CA GLU A 298 6.67 4.71 6.73
C GLU A 298 6.41 5.16 8.17
N LEU A 299 6.12 4.23 9.09
CA LEU A 299 6.08 4.53 10.52
C LEU A 299 7.48 4.92 11.06
N ALA A 300 8.53 4.33 10.51
CA ALA A 300 9.90 4.51 10.96
C ALA A 300 10.57 5.73 10.30
N GLY A 301 11.25 6.54 11.10
CA GLY A 301 12.04 7.69 10.66
C GLY A 301 13.51 7.33 10.35
N GLY A 302 14.25 8.29 9.79
CA GLY A 302 15.71 8.18 9.58
C GLY A 302 16.15 7.45 8.30
N VAL A 303 15.31 6.56 7.72
CA VAL A 303 15.66 5.77 6.52
C VAL A 303 15.84 6.64 5.26
N HIS A 304 15.07 7.72 5.15
CA HIS A 304 15.00 8.54 3.93
C HIS A 304 15.57 9.95 4.09
N GLY A 305 15.95 10.34 5.32
CA GLY A 305 16.41 11.68 5.65
C GLY A 305 15.48 12.78 5.13
N ALA A 306 16.07 13.84 4.56
CA ALA A 306 15.32 15.03 4.18
C ALA A 306 14.39 14.87 2.96
N ASN A 307 14.66 13.93 2.05
CA ASN A 307 13.87 13.77 0.82
C ASN A 307 13.98 12.36 0.25
N ARG A 308 12.84 11.66 0.19
CA ARG A 308 12.75 10.29 -0.34
C ARG A 308 12.87 10.25 -1.86
N LEU A 309 13.68 9.33 -2.38
CA LEU A 309 13.76 9.01 -3.82
C LEU A 309 12.54 8.21 -4.31
N GLY A 310 12.13 8.44 -5.56
CA GLY A 310 11.11 7.62 -6.22
C GLY A 310 11.48 6.13 -6.20
N GLY A 311 10.51 5.26 -5.93
CA GLY A 311 10.71 3.80 -5.87
C GLY A 311 11.28 3.23 -4.56
N SER A 312 11.89 4.03 -3.69
CA SER A 312 12.56 3.49 -2.48
C SER A 312 11.62 3.11 -1.32
N SER A 313 10.38 3.63 -1.25
CA SER A 313 9.47 3.38 -0.13
C SER A 313 9.03 1.91 -0.03
N LEU A 314 8.58 1.32 -1.14
CA LEU A 314 8.16 -0.08 -1.17
C LEU A 314 9.31 -1.04 -0.84
N LEU A 315 10.51 -0.73 -1.32
CA LEU A 315 11.72 -1.46 -0.94
C LEU A 315 11.97 -1.35 0.56
N GLY A 316 11.84 -0.15 1.13
CA GLY A 316 11.92 0.09 2.57
C GLY A 316 10.93 -0.77 3.37
N CYS A 317 9.67 -0.83 2.96
CA CYS A 317 8.65 -1.67 3.61
C CYS A 317 9.06 -3.16 3.62
N VAL A 318 9.52 -3.68 2.48
CA VAL A 318 9.91 -5.10 2.37
C VAL A 318 11.15 -5.41 3.20
N VAL A 319 12.18 -4.57 3.12
CA VAL A 319 13.45 -4.79 3.83
C VAL A 319 13.26 -4.66 5.33
N TYR A 320 12.72 -3.55 5.81
CA TYR A 320 12.57 -3.31 7.25
C TYR A 320 11.46 -4.15 7.88
N GLY A 321 10.42 -4.52 7.12
CA GLY A 321 9.43 -5.49 7.58
C GLY A 321 10.05 -6.86 7.85
N ARG A 322 10.97 -7.31 6.97
CA ARG A 322 11.73 -8.56 7.20
C ARG A 322 12.69 -8.45 8.38
N VAL A 323 13.43 -7.35 8.49
CA VAL A 323 14.34 -7.12 9.64
C VAL A 323 13.57 -7.16 10.97
N ALA A 324 12.43 -6.45 11.05
CA ALA A 324 11.59 -6.44 12.24
C ALA A 324 11.05 -7.84 12.59
N GLY A 325 10.57 -8.59 11.59
CA GLY A 325 10.09 -9.96 11.79
C GLY A 325 11.19 -10.92 12.26
N ASP A 326 12.36 -10.88 11.63
CA ASP A 326 13.51 -11.72 12.00
C ASP A 326 13.98 -11.41 13.43
N ARG A 327 14.03 -10.12 13.78
CA ARG A 327 14.43 -9.69 15.12
C ARG A 327 13.42 -10.01 16.21
N ALA A 328 12.14 -9.82 15.95
CA ALA A 328 11.06 -10.25 16.83
C ALA A 328 11.12 -11.77 17.11
N SER A 329 11.34 -12.58 16.07
CA SER A 329 11.49 -14.04 16.20
C SER A 329 12.75 -14.41 17.00
N GLN A 330 13.88 -13.74 16.75
CA GLN A 330 15.10 -13.99 17.50
C GLN A 330 14.94 -13.65 18.98
N TYR A 331 14.28 -12.52 19.30
CA TYR A 331 14.00 -12.13 20.68
C TYR A 331 13.18 -13.20 21.41
N LEU A 332 12.11 -13.71 20.77
CA LEU A 332 11.29 -14.79 21.34
C LEU A 332 12.11 -16.06 21.60
N PHE A 333 12.97 -16.45 20.67
CA PHE A 333 13.84 -17.62 20.83
C PHE A 333 14.86 -17.43 21.95
N GLN A 334 15.47 -16.24 22.05
CA GLN A 334 16.40 -15.93 23.15
C GLN A 334 15.70 -15.94 24.51
N LYS A 335 14.48 -15.39 24.60
CA LYS A 335 13.68 -15.41 25.83
C LYS A 335 13.32 -16.83 26.26
N LEU A 336 13.08 -17.73 25.31
CA LEU A 336 12.88 -19.16 25.58
C LEU A 336 14.13 -19.81 26.17
N LEU A 337 15.32 -19.48 25.63
CA LEU A 337 16.60 -19.99 26.12
C LEU A 337 17.00 -19.43 27.49
N SER A 338 16.75 -18.14 27.73
CA SER A 338 17.16 -17.43 28.95
C SER A 338 16.15 -17.53 30.10
N GLY A 339 14.85 -17.68 29.79
CA GLY A 339 13.76 -17.87 30.76
C GLY A 339 13.75 -19.24 31.45
N GLY A 340 14.70 -20.13 31.14
CA GLY A 340 14.82 -21.48 31.65
C GLY A 340 15.33 -21.63 33.09
N ALA A 341 15.36 -20.58 33.91
CA ALA A 341 15.78 -20.64 35.32
C ALA A 341 14.60 -20.79 36.31
N SER A 342 13.56 -21.53 35.96
CA SER A 342 12.67 -22.16 36.94
C SER A 342 11.98 -23.38 36.31
N THR A 343 12.20 -24.55 36.92
CA THR A 343 11.61 -25.90 36.66
C THR A 343 11.62 -26.49 35.23
N ALA A 344 11.72 -25.68 34.17
CA ALA A 344 11.92 -26.11 32.78
C ALA A 344 13.38 -26.44 32.44
N ALA A 345 14.37 -25.96 33.22
CA ALA A 345 15.76 -26.39 33.12
C ALA A 345 15.93 -27.91 33.32
N GLN A 346 15.04 -28.57 34.07
CA GLN A 346 15.02 -30.04 34.18
C GLN A 346 14.40 -30.75 32.96
N ARG A 347 13.62 -30.04 32.12
CA ARG A 347 13.10 -30.56 30.84
C ARG A 347 14.01 -30.20 29.65
N LEU A 348 14.86 -29.20 29.78
CA LEU A 348 15.85 -28.83 28.75
C LEU A 348 17.00 -29.84 28.60
N GLY A 349 17.12 -30.82 29.50
CA GLY A 349 17.89 -32.04 29.24
C GLY A 349 17.29 -32.95 28.15
N GLN A 350 16.15 -32.57 27.55
CA GLN A 350 15.39 -33.38 26.58
C GLN A 350 15.14 -32.69 25.23
N ILE A 351 15.71 -31.49 24.99
CA ILE A 351 15.66 -30.82 23.69
C ILE A 351 17.04 -30.92 23.05
N SER A 352 17.20 -31.83 22.08
CA SER A 352 18.40 -31.89 21.24
C SER A 352 18.16 -31.03 20.00
N LEU A 353 18.90 -29.93 19.90
CA LEU A 353 18.97 -29.12 18.69
C LEU A 353 20.03 -29.73 17.76
N HIS A 354 19.58 -30.45 16.74
CA HIS A 354 20.44 -30.93 15.68
C HIS A 354 20.48 -29.90 14.55
N ILE A 355 21.65 -29.28 14.37
CA ILE A 355 22.00 -28.51 13.18
C ILE A 355 22.79 -29.45 12.29
N ASP A 356 22.22 -29.85 11.16
CA ASP A 356 22.91 -30.67 10.18
C ASP A 356 23.73 -29.77 9.23
N PRO A 357 25.07 -29.79 9.32
CA PRO A 357 25.91 -28.97 8.44
C PRO A 357 25.86 -29.40 6.96
N ALA A 358 25.32 -30.57 6.63
CA ALA A 358 25.11 -30.99 5.25
C ALA A 358 23.86 -30.34 4.60
N THR A 359 22.95 -29.78 5.41
CA THR A 359 21.71 -29.15 4.92
C THR A 359 21.49 -27.77 5.55
N PRO A 360 22.19 -26.71 5.06
CA PRO A 360 22.09 -25.36 5.60
C PRO A 360 20.63 -24.86 5.61
N GLY A 361 20.15 -24.38 6.75
CA GLY A 361 18.82 -23.79 6.89
C GLY A 361 17.72 -24.72 7.40
N LYS A 362 18.01 -25.99 7.72
CA LYS A 362 17.09 -26.88 8.43
C LYS A 362 17.58 -27.16 9.85
N PHE A 363 16.69 -26.99 10.83
CA PHE A 363 16.89 -27.44 12.20
C PHE A 363 15.79 -28.43 12.57
N SER A 364 16.16 -29.52 13.23
CA SER A 364 15.22 -30.48 13.81
C SER A 364 15.20 -30.30 15.32
N VAL A 365 13.99 -30.15 15.87
CA VAL A 365 13.75 -30.07 17.31
C VAL A 365 13.12 -31.38 17.76
N GLU A 366 13.90 -32.23 18.45
CA GLU A 366 13.38 -33.44 19.10
C GLU A 366 13.02 -33.15 20.56
N TRP A 367 11.85 -33.63 20.98
CA TRP A 367 11.35 -33.54 22.34
C TRP A 367 11.34 -34.94 22.95
N ALA A 368 12.28 -35.26 23.85
CA ALA A 368 12.24 -36.56 24.52
C ALA A 368 11.12 -36.56 25.58
N GLY A 369 10.03 -37.29 25.35
CA GLY A 369 8.87 -37.23 26.25
C GLY A 369 7.79 -38.31 26.07
N SER A 370 8.07 -39.38 25.33
CA SER A 370 7.22 -40.58 25.35
C SER A 370 8.10 -41.82 25.48
N GLY A 371 7.84 -42.59 26.54
CA GLY A 371 8.78 -43.56 27.09
C GLY A 371 9.10 -44.78 26.22
N GLY A 372 10.25 -45.39 26.52
CA GLY A 372 10.63 -46.71 26.05
C GLY A 372 12.10 -46.99 26.34
N GLY A 373 12.37 -47.88 27.29
CA GLY A 373 13.72 -48.25 27.72
C GLY A 373 14.56 -48.92 26.63
N GLN A 374 15.87 -48.93 26.88
CA GLN A 374 16.89 -49.64 26.12
C GLN A 374 16.47 -51.04 25.68
N VAL A 375 16.68 -51.36 24.40
CA VAL A 375 17.05 -52.72 23.99
C VAL A 375 18.07 -52.63 22.85
N ALA A 376 19.21 -53.28 23.02
CA ALA A 376 20.21 -53.49 21.98
C ALA A 376 19.80 -54.62 21.03
N ALA A 377 20.14 -54.44 19.75
CA ALA A 377 20.39 -55.42 18.67
C ALA A 377 19.48 -56.66 18.50
N GLY A 378 18.84 -56.76 17.32
CA GLY A 378 18.33 -58.03 16.80
C GLY A 378 17.51 -57.86 15.51
N ALA A 379 17.98 -58.44 14.41
CA ALA A 379 17.29 -58.47 13.12
C ALA A 379 16.01 -59.32 13.15
N GLY A 380 14.99 -58.91 12.40
CA GLY A 380 13.85 -59.76 12.03
C GLY A 380 12.49 -59.03 12.00
N THR A 381 11.94 -58.83 10.81
CA THR A 381 10.49 -58.63 10.58
C THR A 381 9.76 -59.97 10.82
N PRO A 382 8.48 -60.03 11.26
CA PRO A 382 7.34 -59.65 10.41
C PRO A 382 6.12 -59.04 11.14
N ALA A 383 5.10 -58.69 10.34
CA ALA A 383 3.84 -58.00 10.60
C ALA A 383 2.92 -58.54 11.72
N ALA A 384 2.12 -57.66 12.34
CA ALA A 384 0.65 -57.77 12.49
C ALA A 384 0.04 -56.62 13.32
N SER A 385 -1.20 -56.28 12.98
CA SER A 385 -2.16 -55.29 13.49
C SER A 385 -2.57 -55.41 14.97
N ALA A 386 -2.87 -54.29 15.65
CA ALA A 386 -4.15 -54.03 16.35
C ALA A 386 -4.18 -52.67 17.12
N GLN A 387 -5.41 -52.14 17.22
CA GLN A 387 -5.92 -50.85 17.70
C GLN A 387 -5.39 -50.26 19.03
N PRO A 388 -5.50 -48.92 19.23
CA PRO A 388 -5.28 -48.30 20.54
C PRO A 388 -6.53 -48.30 21.43
N ALA A 389 -6.34 -48.70 22.69
CA ALA A 389 -7.34 -48.63 23.75
C ALA A 389 -7.49 -47.20 24.30
N LYS A 390 -8.74 -46.81 24.52
CA LYS A 390 -9.15 -45.55 25.16
C LYS A 390 -8.70 -45.50 26.63
N SER A 391 -8.19 -44.35 27.05
CA SER A 391 -8.14 -43.93 28.46
C SER A 391 -8.77 -42.56 28.57
N ALA A 392 -9.77 -42.46 29.44
CA ALA A 392 -10.58 -41.28 29.68
C ALA A 392 -9.97 -40.42 30.80
N ALA A 393 -9.79 -39.13 30.53
CA ALA A 393 -9.75 -38.07 31.54
C ALA A 393 -10.21 -36.77 30.89
N THR A 394 -11.31 -36.23 31.39
CA THR A 394 -12.02 -35.04 30.91
C THR A 394 -11.28 -33.76 31.31
N PRO A 395 -11.08 -32.80 30.39
CA PRO A 395 -10.88 -31.40 30.74
C PRO A 395 -12.12 -30.56 30.40
N ALA A 396 -12.38 -29.57 31.26
CA ALA A 396 -13.48 -28.63 31.16
C ALA A 396 -13.34 -27.69 29.94
N GLY A 397 -14.45 -27.53 29.21
CA GLY A 397 -14.84 -26.29 28.52
C GLY A 397 -13.89 -25.74 27.45
N ALA A 398 -13.47 -26.55 26.48
CA ALA A 398 -12.95 -26.02 25.21
C ALA A 398 -14.13 -25.59 24.33
N ALA A 399 -14.16 -24.32 23.93
CA ALA A 399 -15.02 -23.88 22.83
C ALA A 399 -14.69 -24.71 21.59
N GLU A 400 -15.71 -25.26 20.94
CA GLU A 400 -15.56 -26.06 19.73
C GLU A 400 -14.83 -25.25 18.66
N THR A 401 -13.58 -25.62 18.37
CA THR A 401 -12.91 -25.19 17.15
C THR A 401 -13.66 -25.83 15.98
N ALA A 402 -14.42 -24.99 15.28
CA ALA A 402 -15.08 -25.37 14.04
C ALA A 402 -14.02 -25.89 13.06
N LYS A 403 -14.27 -27.09 12.50
CA LYS A 403 -13.50 -27.58 11.34
C LYS A 403 -13.49 -26.52 10.25
N PRO A 404 -12.42 -26.40 9.44
CA PRO A 404 -12.40 -25.49 8.30
C PRO A 404 -13.61 -25.81 7.42
N LYS A 405 -14.56 -24.88 7.31
CA LYS A 405 -15.56 -24.94 6.26
C LYS A 405 -14.80 -24.78 4.96
N GLU A 406 -14.90 -25.76 4.05
CA GLU A 406 -14.55 -25.50 2.66
C GLU A 406 -15.27 -24.21 2.23
N PRO A 407 -14.57 -23.23 1.65
CA PRO A 407 -15.22 -22.01 1.18
C PRO A 407 -16.31 -22.40 0.19
N ALA A 408 -17.52 -21.88 0.40
CA ALA A 408 -18.62 -22.10 -0.53
C ALA A 408 -18.17 -21.67 -1.93
N LYS A 409 -18.27 -22.56 -2.92
CA LYS A 409 -17.94 -22.23 -4.31
C LYS A 409 -18.75 -21.00 -4.72
N PHE A 410 -18.05 -19.96 -5.16
CA PHE A 410 -18.67 -18.74 -5.64
C PHE A 410 -19.69 -19.06 -6.74
N SER A 411 -20.85 -18.43 -6.68
CA SER A 411 -21.89 -18.54 -7.70
C SER A 411 -22.55 -17.18 -7.89
N ILE A 412 -22.88 -16.87 -9.14
CA ILE A 412 -23.57 -15.62 -9.51
C ILE A 412 -25.08 -15.90 -9.42
N PRO A 413 -25.87 -15.10 -8.68
CA PRO A 413 -27.32 -15.26 -8.62
C PRO A 413 -27.94 -15.25 -10.01
N GLU A 414 -28.96 -16.09 -10.23
CA GLU A 414 -29.63 -16.19 -11.54
C GLU A 414 -30.43 -14.94 -11.93
N LYS A 415 -30.66 -14.04 -10.97
CA LYS A 415 -31.40 -12.80 -11.15
C LYS A 415 -30.72 -11.93 -12.23
N GLU A 416 -31.52 -11.46 -13.18
CA GLU A 416 -31.06 -10.67 -14.31
C GLU A 416 -31.48 -9.21 -14.16
N TYR A 417 -30.60 -8.29 -14.57
CA TYR A 417 -30.87 -6.85 -14.60
C TYR A 417 -30.52 -6.29 -15.98
N SER A 418 -31.31 -5.35 -16.49
CA SER A 418 -30.94 -4.60 -17.69
C SER A 418 -29.95 -3.48 -17.37
N MET A 419 -29.18 -3.01 -18.36
CA MET A 419 -28.28 -1.87 -18.16
C MET A 419 -29.04 -0.58 -17.84
N GLU A 420 -30.29 -0.43 -18.30
CA GLU A 420 -31.16 0.69 -17.94
C GLU A 420 -31.61 0.63 -16.48
N GLU A 421 -31.74 -0.57 -15.90
CA GLU A 421 -31.98 -0.72 -14.46
C GLU A 421 -30.74 -0.34 -13.67
N VAL A 422 -29.57 -0.88 -14.01
CA VAL A 422 -28.29 -0.53 -13.39
C VAL A 422 -28.04 0.97 -13.44
N ALA A 423 -28.31 1.63 -14.56
CA ALA A 423 -28.11 3.07 -14.74
C ALA A 423 -28.92 3.97 -13.80
N LYS A 424 -29.98 3.45 -13.16
CA LYS A 424 -30.77 4.19 -12.14
C LYS A 424 -30.04 4.28 -10.80
N HIS A 425 -29.17 3.31 -10.51
CA HIS A 425 -28.39 3.22 -9.26
C HIS A 425 -27.06 3.96 -9.44
N ASN A 426 -27.16 5.29 -9.56
CA ASN A 426 -26.05 6.19 -9.93
C ASN A 426 -25.75 7.28 -8.89
N LYS A 427 -26.14 7.07 -7.63
CA LYS A 427 -25.97 8.02 -6.52
C LYS A 427 -25.05 7.44 -5.46
N LYS A 428 -24.51 8.28 -4.57
CA LYS A 428 -23.59 7.82 -3.51
C LYS A 428 -24.28 6.87 -2.52
N GLU A 429 -25.56 7.08 -2.28
CA GLU A 429 -26.40 6.29 -1.38
C GLU A 429 -27.14 5.15 -2.10
N ASP A 430 -26.93 5.00 -3.42
CA ASP A 430 -27.59 4.00 -4.26
C ASP A 430 -26.74 3.75 -5.52
N LEU A 431 -25.80 2.80 -5.45
CA LEU A 431 -24.70 2.67 -6.39
C LEU A 431 -24.52 1.22 -6.85
N TRP A 432 -24.85 0.93 -8.10
CA TRP A 432 -24.54 -0.34 -8.74
C TRP A 432 -23.51 -0.19 -9.85
N ILE A 433 -22.71 -1.24 -10.06
CA ILE A 433 -21.75 -1.33 -11.16
C ILE A 433 -21.85 -2.70 -11.83
N VAL A 434 -21.40 -2.77 -13.08
CA VAL A 434 -21.24 -4.04 -13.81
C VAL A 434 -19.77 -4.34 -14.03
N VAL A 435 -19.37 -5.60 -13.81
CA VAL A 435 -18.04 -6.11 -14.15
C VAL A 435 -18.18 -7.46 -14.82
N LYS A 436 -17.67 -7.59 -16.05
CA LYS A 436 -17.68 -8.83 -16.84
C LYS A 436 -19.07 -9.48 -16.92
N GLY A 437 -20.13 -8.66 -17.00
CA GLY A 437 -21.53 -9.10 -17.03
C GLY A 437 -22.14 -9.47 -15.66
N VAL A 438 -21.40 -9.30 -14.57
CA VAL A 438 -21.86 -9.48 -13.19
C VAL A 438 -22.31 -8.13 -12.63
N VAL A 439 -23.46 -8.10 -11.95
CA VAL A 439 -24.03 -6.89 -11.33
C VAL A 439 -23.68 -6.89 -9.85
N LEU A 440 -23.04 -5.81 -9.39
CA LEU A 440 -22.64 -5.62 -7.99
C LEU A 440 -23.35 -4.41 -7.40
N ASP A 441 -23.91 -4.57 -6.20
CA ASP A 441 -24.41 -3.47 -5.37
C ASP A 441 -23.33 -3.03 -4.39
N VAL A 442 -22.62 -1.96 -4.71
CA VAL A 442 -21.49 -1.48 -3.89
C VAL A 442 -21.90 -0.43 -2.86
N THR A 443 -23.20 -0.16 -2.70
CA THR A 443 -23.74 0.90 -1.84
C THR A 443 -23.20 0.82 -0.40
N ASN A 444 -23.15 -0.40 0.17
CA ASN A 444 -22.68 -0.64 1.53
C ASN A 444 -21.22 -1.13 1.59
N TRP A 445 -20.46 -0.98 0.50
CA TRP A 445 -19.09 -1.47 0.37
C TRP A 445 -18.09 -0.37 -0.03
N LEU A 446 -18.55 0.87 -0.11
CA LEU A 446 -17.75 2.03 -0.55
C LEU A 446 -16.48 2.23 0.27
N ASP A 447 -16.57 2.07 1.59
CA ASP A 447 -15.46 2.23 2.53
C ASP A 447 -14.57 0.98 2.63
N GLU A 448 -15.03 -0.16 2.10
CA GLU A 448 -14.27 -1.41 2.09
C GLU A 448 -13.40 -1.55 0.84
N HIS A 449 -13.70 -0.82 -0.23
CA HIS A 449 -12.91 -0.86 -1.45
C HIS A 449 -11.50 -0.27 -1.21
N PRO A 450 -10.41 -1.02 -1.42
CA PRO A 450 -9.05 -0.55 -1.13
C PRO A 450 -8.62 0.71 -1.91
N GLY A 451 -9.19 0.93 -3.10
CA GLY A 451 -8.97 2.14 -3.90
C GLY A 451 -9.81 3.35 -3.47
N GLY A 452 -10.60 3.22 -2.39
CA GLY A 452 -11.55 4.20 -1.89
C GLY A 452 -12.83 4.32 -2.71
N ALA A 453 -13.85 4.95 -2.12
CA ALA A 453 -15.17 5.15 -2.73
C ALA A 453 -15.12 5.93 -4.06
N ASN A 454 -14.20 6.88 -4.19
CA ASN A 454 -14.03 7.67 -5.41
C ASN A 454 -13.71 6.83 -6.65
N ALA A 455 -13.06 5.67 -6.49
CA ALA A 455 -12.81 4.77 -7.61
C ALA A 455 -14.12 4.18 -8.16
N LEU A 456 -15.08 3.89 -7.28
CA LEU A 456 -16.41 3.36 -7.62
C LEU A 456 -17.31 4.46 -8.18
N PHE A 457 -17.21 5.69 -7.65
CA PHE A 457 -18.00 6.84 -8.12
C PHE A 457 -17.78 7.21 -9.59
N ASN A 458 -16.67 6.80 -10.20
CA ASN A 458 -16.45 7.00 -11.63
C ASN A 458 -17.34 6.12 -12.52
N PHE A 459 -17.90 5.04 -11.97
CA PHE A 459 -18.65 4.02 -12.72
C PHE A 459 -20.08 3.83 -12.21
N MET A 460 -20.62 4.77 -11.43
CA MET A 460 -21.96 4.62 -10.86
C MET A 460 -23.02 4.42 -11.95
N GLY A 461 -23.73 3.30 -11.87
CA GLY A 461 -24.73 2.91 -12.86
C GLY A 461 -24.14 2.52 -14.22
N ARG A 462 -22.87 2.13 -14.30
CA ARG A 462 -22.19 1.80 -15.57
C ARG A 462 -21.43 0.48 -15.49
N ASP A 463 -21.01 0.02 -16.67
CA ASP A 463 -20.04 -1.05 -16.82
C ASP A 463 -18.62 -0.53 -16.52
N ALA A 464 -17.90 -1.24 -15.66
CA ALA A 464 -16.55 -0.97 -15.19
C ALA A 464 -15.56 -2.10 -15.57
N THR A 465 -15.93 -2.96 -16.51
CA THR A 465 -15.17 -4.17 -16.89
C THR A 465 -13.74 -3.85 -17.31
N GLU A 466 -13.55 -2.86 -18.18
CA GLU A 466 -12.22 -2.49 -18.67
C GLU A 466 -11.32 -1.99 -17.54
N GLU A 467 -11.83 -1.09 -16.69
CA GLU A 467 -11.10 -0.59 -15.54
C GLU A 467 -10.84 -1.63 -14.46
N PHE A 468 -11.78 -2.56 -14.25
CA PHE A 468 -11.57 -3.68 -13.36
C PHE A 468 -10.41 -4.55 -13.85
N ALA A 469 -10.45 -4.99 -15.11
CA ALA A 469 -9.44 -5.88 -15.71
C ALA A 469 -8.03 -5.24 -15.81
N MET A 470 -7.93 -3.91 -15.74
CA MET A 470 -6.65 -3.23 -15.66
C MET A 470 -5.95 -3.39 -14.30
N LEU A 471 -6.69 -3.57 -13.22
CA LEU A 471 -6.17 -3.46 -11.85
C LEU A 471 -6.39 -4.73 -11.01
N HIS A 472 -7.29 -5.60 -11.45
CA HIS A 472 -7.77 -6.75 -10.71
C HIS A 472 -7.82 -7.97 -11.61
N ASP A 473 -7.45 -9.11 -11.03
CA ASP A 473 -7.73 -10.43 -11.60
C ASP A 473 -9.17 -10.86 -11.29
N ASP A 474 -9.70 -11.81 -12.06
CA ASP A 474 -11.10 -12.24 -11.97
C ASP A 474 -11.46 -12.90 -10.63
N GLU A 475 -10.46 -13.45 -9.93
CA GLU A 475 -10.61 -14.03 -8.59
C GLU A 475 -11.00 -12.99 -7.53
N VAL A 476 -10.77 -11.69 -7.77
CA VAL A 476 -11.05 -10.61 -6.80
C VAL A 476 -12.53 -10.54 -6.45
N ILE A 477 -13.44 -10.71 -7.42
CA ILE A 477 -14.88 -10.67 -7.15
C ILE A 477 -15.31 -11.85 -6.26
N PRO A 478 -15.03 -13.12 -6.62
CA PRO A 478 -15.30 -14.27 -5.76
C PRO A 478 -14.70 -14.14 -4.36
N LYS A 479 -13.47 -13.63 -4.26
CA LYS A 479 -12.73 -13.63 -2.99
C LYS A 479 -13.17 -12.51 -2.05
N TYR A 480 -13.40 -11.30 -2.55
CA TYR A 480 -13.62 -10.13 -1.71
C TYR A 480 -15.01 -9.52 -1.83
N ALA A 481 -15.66 -9.69 -2.98
CA ALA A 481 -16.92 -9.01 -3.31
C ALA A 481 -18.10 -9.97 -3.51
N ALA A 482 -17.96 -11.28 -3.22
CA ALA A 482 -19.02 -12.25 -3.47
C ALA A 482 -20.36 -11.89 -2.81
N HIS A 483 -20.31 -11.32 -1.60
CA HIS A 483 -21.48 -10.95 -0.82
C HIS A 483 -22.26 -9.73 -1.36
N ILE A 484 -21.66 -8.96 -2.28
CA ILE A 484 -22.30 -7.81 -2.95
C ILE A 484 -22.71 -8.12 -4.40
N VAL A 485 -22.50 -9.35 -4.87
CA VAL A 485 -22.98 -9.79 -6.18
C VAL A 485 -24.49 -10.04 -6.10
N ILE A 486 -25.26 -9.28 -6.87
CA ILE A 486 -26.73 -9.32 -6.85
C ILE A 486 -27.36 -10.04 -8.04
N GLY A 487 -26.57 -10.34 -9.08
CA GLY A 487 -27.02 -11.05 -10.28
C GLY A 487 -26.13 -10.80 -11.50
N ARG A 488 -26.72 -10.92 -12.69
CA ARG A 488 -26.03 -10.76 -13.99
C ARG A 488 -26.80 -9.83 -14.94
N VAL A 489 -26.11 -9.32 -15.94
CA VAL A 489 -26.73 -8.50 -16.98
C VAL A 489 -27.59 -9.36 -17.90
N LYS A 490 -28.83 -8.92 -18.14
CA LYS A 490 -29.80 -9.62 -18.98
C LYS A 490 -29.27 -9.82 -20.40
N GLY A 491 -29.26 -11.06 -20.87
CA GLY A 491 -28.79 -11.40 -22.22
C GLY A 491 -27.26 -11.40 -22.39
N GLN A 492 -26.50 -11.22 -21.32
CA GLN A 492 -25.04 -11.31 -21.32
C GLN A 492 -24.60 -12.52 -20.48
N THR A 493 -23.69 -13.33 -21.03
CA THR A 493 -23.05 -14.40 -20.26
C THR A 493 -21.91 -13.78 -19.44
N PRO A 494 -21.89 -13.96 -18.10
CA PRO A 494 -20.75 -13.52 -17.29
C PRO A 494 -19.43 -14.16 -17.77
N SER A 495 -18.36 -13.38 -17.73
CA SER A 495 -17.05 -13.75 -18.32
C SER A 495 -15.89 -13.75 -17.31
N LEU A 496 -16.19 -13.98 -16.03
CA LEU A 496 -15.15 -14.20 -15.02
C LEU A 496 -14.44 -15.54 -15.27
N GLU A 497 -13.12 -15.50 -15.43
CA GLU A 497 -12.22 -16.65 -15.55
C GLU A 497 -11.72 -17.02 -14.15
N LEU A 498 -12.33 -18.06 -13.54
CA LEU A 498 -12.14 -18.47 -12.14
C LEU A 498 -11.30 -19.72 -11.95
#